data_AF-A0A395HI28-F1
#
_entry.id   AF-A0A395HI28-F1
#
_cell.length_a   1.000
_cell.length_b   1.000
_cell.length_c   1.000
_cell.angle_alpha   90.00
_cell.angle_beta   90.00
_cell.angle_gamma   90.00
#
_symmetry.space_group_name_H-M   'P 1'
#
loop_
_entity.id
_entity.type
_entity.pdbx_description
1 polymer ?
#
loop_
_entity_poly.entity_id
_entity_poly.type
_entity_poly.pdbx_seq_one_letter_code
_entity_poly.pdbx_strand_id
1 'polypeptide(L)'
;MSFYAPSDTRDHVPRHTPNANMECDDESQNARPKRKQRSLCQRVDTTGVLTIFLGPPFLLLAVTFLVLFWWESIKAIHGGDPEVYWFRIVNADWATRLVTICTTAIRTVMAFQAGLATAMVAGIVLETKGIPLLQGPLYSILRAVKVAPSSLFTATNFRPHLPPLISTLIIAEVLVTAASQFLSTIYLSDFANGIFTQNNNSTNVSLLDTEYSIASGWWTMRPAASWTFAELSEDFKEESNFHDTGHTFRALLPFGEETQRTKLRRYRGPAPVMDHRVTLRASACLINMAVQTIVVGMNSSSDNPEPTISWDRHTKSYDTGASRRQLGASRTRESFTRRGVLTLEPRSQWGDVLPLKDSNSGDDDLPAFFMAIDVSLPTVLMSNTNYTFSPGVLLANDGTGFYSGSAETTHVEIFQDTLNATASPALAVQAVFARLFQMAYYEQLVKMANMAAASTAFSVSSSIPSQWTGFIIGTALIATHLVIVTIITIQYMRNTNSSIIGNYWQTVSQVVSEETYPILEQADGMDDGEVKRWAKRNLHNLQSHRTLRSQHNGRTALDIGTNGKF
;
A
#
# COMPACT_ATOMS: atom_id res chain seq x y z
N MET A 1 19.61 82.88 10.54
CA MET A 1 19.55 81.66 11.39
C MET A 1 18.27 81.76 12.19
N SER A 2 17.35 80.83 11.97
CA SER A 2 15.90 81.05 12.06
C SER A 2 15.36 81.08 13.49
N PHE A 3 14.66 82.17 13.84
CA PHE A 3 13.70 82.28 14.94
C PHE A 3 12.58 83.19 14.44
N TYR A 4 11.33 82.73 14.45
CA TYR A 4 10.17 83.62 14.37
C TYR A 4 8.98 83.04 15.14
N ALA A 5 8.24 83.98 15.73
CA ALA A 5 7.34 83.91 16.87
C ALA A 5 5.90 83.45 16.52
N PRO A 6 4.98 83.37 17.51
CA PRO A 6 3.65 82.73 17.43
C PRO A 6 2.51 83.72 17.11
N SER A 7 1.31 83.20 16.85
CA SER A 7 0.08 84.00 16.83
C SER A 7 -1.15 83.21 17.25
N ASP A 8 -1.87 83.81 18.19
CA ASP A 8 -3.19 83.49 18.76
C ASP A 8 -4.29 84.10 17.86
N THR A 9 -5.49 83.51 17.82
CA THR A 9 -6.78 84.20 17.59
C THR A 9 -7.97 83.25 17.77
N ARG A 10 -8.90 83.70 18.61
CA ARG A 10 -10.26 83.18 18.83
C ARG A 10 -11.19 83.58 17.66
N ASP A 11 -12.26 82.82 17.40
CA ASP A 11 -13.65 83.32 17.46
C ASP A 11 -14.77 82.32 17.01
N HIS A 12 -15.88 82.38 17.77
CA HIS A 12 -17.33 82.21 17.46
C HIS A 12 -18.02 80.89 16.98
N VAL A 13 -18.71 80.20 17.91
CA VAL A 13 -20.20 80.08 18.17
C VAL A 13 -21.16 80.07 16.94
N PRO A 14 -22.20 79.19 16.80
CA PRO A 14 -23.35 79.14 17.73
C PRO A 14 -24.11 77.83 18.02
N ARG A 15 -24.77 77.87 19.19
CA ARG A 15 -25.90 77.03 19.64
C ARG A 15 -27.18 77.35 18.86
N HIS A 16 -27.94 76.33 18.53
CA HIS A 16 -29.40 76.41 18.33
C HIS A 16 -30.06 75.17 18.95
N THR A 17 -30.92 75.38 19.96
CA THR A 17 -32.07 74.52 20.23
C THR A 17 -33.24 75.00 19.37
N PRO A 18 -34.25 74.15 19.09
CA PRO A 18 -35.50 74.31 19.84
C PRO A 18 -36.32 73.02 20.10
N ASN A 19 -37.10 73.15 21.19
CA ASN A 19 -38.46 72.66 21.45
C ASN A 19 -38.73 71.30 22.11
N ALA A 20 -39.24 71.45 23.33
CA ALA A 20 -40.11 70.56 24.07
C ALA A 20 -41.55 70.61 23.54
N ASN A 21 -42.22 69.46 23.58
CA ASN A 21 -43.64 69.19 23.87
C ASN A 21 -43.72 67.66 24.07
N MET A 22 -43.84 67.18 25.31
CA MET A 22 -45.11 66.84 25.98
C MET A 22 -45.61 65.45 25.57
N GLU A 23 -45.37 64.45 26.41
CA GLU A 23 -46.41 63.64 27.10
C GLU A 23 -45.72 62.68 28.09
N CYS A 24 -46.15 62.70 29.35
CA CYS A 24 -45.83 61.67 30.33
C CYS A 24 -46.70 60.45 30.03
N ASP A 25 -46.10 59.26 30.00
CA ASP A 25 -46.78 58.06 30.49
C ASP A 25 -45.77 57.18 31.23
N ASP A 26 -46.02 57.08 32.53
CA ASP A 26 -45.38 56.17 33.46
C ASP A 26 -46.18 54.85 33.40
N GLU A 27 -45.64 53.83 32.74
CA GLU A 27 -46.08 52.45 32.99
C GLU A 27 -44.87 51.52 33.05
N SER A 28 -44.57 51.13 34.29
CA SER A 28 -43.75 49.99 34.63
C SER A 28 -44.19 48.74 33.85
N GLN A 29 -43.24 48.05 33.21
CA GLN A 29 -43.20 46.59 33.30
C GLN A 29 -41.84 46.02 32.88
N ASN A 30 -41.23 45.36 33.86
CA ASN A 30 -40.09 44.44 33.78
C ASN A 30 -40.13 43.50 32.56
N ALA A 31 -39.63 43.93 31.41
CA ALA A 31 -39.26 43.01 30.33
C ALA A 31 -37.79 42.62 30.49
N ARG A 32 -37.52 41.50 31.19
CA ARG A 32 -36.22 40.80 31.04
C ARG A 32 -35.94 40.66 29.54
N PRO A 33 -34.79 41.13 29.02
CA PRO A 33 -34.51 40.99 27.59
C PRO A 33 -34.51 39.50 27.25
N LYS A 34 -35.44 39.07 26.37
CA LYS A 34 -35.47 37.71 25.84
C LYS A 34 -34.12 37.45 25.16
N ARG A 35 -33.30 36.62 25.80
CA ARG A 35 -31.92 36.29 25.41
C ARG A 35 -31.95 35.60 24.04
N LYS A 36 -31.71 36.36 22.95
CA LYS A 36 -31.60 35.81 21.59
C LYS A 36 -30.44 34.81 21.54
N GLN A 37 -30.75 33.54 21.31
CA GLN A 37 -29.76 32.48 21.15
C GLN A 37 -28.99 32.73 19.84
N ARG A 38 -27.72 33.14 19.93
CA ARG A 38 -26.87 33.41 18.75
C ARG A 38 -26.55 32.10 18.02
N SER A 39 -26.60 32.11 16.69
CA SER A 39 -26.25 30.95 15.87
C SER A 39 -24.74 30.66 15.93
N LEU A 40 -24.31 29.43 15.64
CA LEU A 40 -22.90 28.99 15.76
C LEU A 40 -21.95 29.91 14.96
N CYS A 41 -22.35 30.34 13.77
CA CYS A 41 -21.60 31.27 12.92
C CYS A 41 -21.42 32.68 13.51
N GLN A 42 -22.24 33.08 14.49
CA GLN A 42 -22.10 34.37 15.18
C GLN A 42 -21.19 34.29 16.42
N ARG A 43 -20.79 33.07 16.80
CA ARG A 43 -20.08 32.77 18.06
C ARG A 43 -18.65 32.29 17.86
N VAL A 44 -18.33 31.89 16.64
CA VAL A 44 -17.01 31.46 16.24
C VAL A 44 -16.53 32.39 15.12
N ASP A 45 -15.25 32.72 15.13
CA ASP A 45 -14.63 33.47 14.03
C ASP A 45 -14.73 32.72 12.69
N THR A 46 -14.64 33.45 11.58
CA THR A 46 -14.79 32.89 10.23
C THR A 46 -13.89 31.68 9.99
N THR A 47 -12.64 31.72 10.46
CA THR A 47 -11.69 30.61 10.35
C THR A 47 -12.15 29.39 11.13
N GLY A 48 -12.72 29.55 12.34
CA GLY A 48 -13.22 28.42 13.13
C GLY A 48 -14.50 27.82 12.53
N VAL A 49 -15.39 28.63 11.95
CA VAL A 49 -16.55 28.14 11.19
C VAL A 49 -16.08 27.28 10.00
N LEU A 50 -15.10 27.78 9.24
CA LEU A 50 -14.51 27.05 8.12
C LEU A 50 -13.95 25.68 8.58
N THR A 51 -13.18 25.67 9.68
CA THR A 51 -12.58 24.45 10.24
C THR A 51 -13.62 23.42 10.71
N ILE A 52 -14.74 23.84 11.30
CA ILE A 52 -15.79 22.93 11.76
C ILE A 52 -16.55 22.31 10.58
N PHE A 53 -16.88 23.11 9.56
CA PHE A 53 -17.73 22.64 8.46
C PHE A 53 -16.95 21.96 7.32
N LEU A 54 -15.76 22.46 6.96
CA LEU A 54 -14.93 21.88 5.88
C LEU A 54 -13.93 20.84 6.36
N GLY A 55 -13.53 20.89 7.64
CA GLY A 55 -12.57 19.95 8.20
C GLY A 55 -13.04 18.48 8.12
N PRO A 56 -14.22 18.11 8.64
CA PRO A 56 -14.69 16.72 8.61
C PRO A 56 -14.88 16.17 7.19
N PRO A 57 -15.49 16.88 6.22
CA PRO A 57 -15.55 16.42 4.83
C PRO A 57 -14.17 16.18 4.21
N PHE A 58 -13.19 17.06 4.50
CA PHE A 58 -11.83 16.89 4.00
C PHE A 58 -11.14 15.65 4.60
N LEU A 59 -11.30 15.42 5.89
CA LEU A 59 -10.79 14.22 6.56
C LEU A 59 -11.40 12.94 6.00
N LEU A 60 -12.73 12.94 5.77
CA LEU A 60 -13.42 11.80 5.16
C LEU A 60 -12.95 11.55 3.72
N LEU A 61 -12.74 12.61 2.92
CA LEU A 61 -12.20 12.49 1.57
C LEU A 61 -10.79 11.88 1.57
N ALA A 62 -9.92 12.34 2.45
CA ALA A 62 -8.56 11.79 2.56
C ALA A 62 -8.57 10.32 3.00
N VAL A 63 -9.38 9.97 3.99
CA VAL A 63 -9.51 8.57 4.47
C VAL A 63 -10.10 7.68 3.40
N THR A 64 -11.18 8.09 2.72
CA THR A 64 -11.80 7.30 1.64
C THR A 64 -10.83 7.03 0.49
N PHE A 65 -10.05 8.02 0.08
CA PHE A 65 -9.00 7.83 -0.91
C PHE A 65 -7.95 6.80 -0.44
N LEU A 66 -7.51 6.86 0.83
CA LEU A 66 -6.59 5.87 1.40
C LEU A 66 -7.20 4.47 1.49
N VAL A 67 -8.50 4.34 1.85
CA VAL A 67 -9.21 3.05 1.85
C VAL A 67 -9.17 2.42 0.46
N LEU A 68 -9.49 3.20 -0.58
CA LEU A 68 -9.46 2.73 -1.97
C LEU A 68 -8.05 2.29 -2.38
N PHE A 69 -7.03 3.05 -1.97
CA PHE A 69 -5.64 2.67 -2.23
C PHE A 69 -5.25 1.35 -1.54
N TRP A 70 -5.61 1.17 -0.26
CA TRP A 70 -5.39 -0.08 0.48
C TRP A 70 -6.11 -1.26 -0.16
N TRP A 71 -7.38 -1.06 -0.54
CA TRP A 71 -8.19 -2.09 -1.15
C TRP A 71 -7.56 -2.61 -2.45
N GLU A 72 -7.17 -1.70 -3.36
CA GLU A 72 -6.52 -2.06 -4.61
C GLU A 72 -5.14 -2.73 -4.40
N SER A 73 -4.37 -2.30 -3.39
CA SER A 73 -3.11 -2.98 -3.03
C SER A 73 -3.32 -4.42 -2.58
N ILE A 74 -4.31 -4.67 -1.73
CA ILE A 74 -4.63 -6.02 -1.24
C ILE A 74 -5.22 -6.88 -2.37
N LYS A 75 -6.03 -6.29 -3.25
CA LYS A 75 -6.53 -6.97 -4.46
C LYS A 75 -5.38 -7.42 -5.37
N ALA A 76 -4.36 -6.58 -5.54
CA ALA A 76 -3.16 -6.88 -6.33
C ALA A 76 -2.37 -8.08 -5.75
N ILE A 77 -2.19 -8.12 -4.42
CA ILE A 77 -1.45 -9.18 -3.72
C ILE A 77 -2.16 -10.53 -3.85
N HIS A 78 -3.50 -10.55 -3.83
CA HIS A 78 -4.28 -11.76 -4.03
C HIS A 78 -4.39 -12.21 -5.49
N GLY A 79 -3.70 -11.54 -6.42
CA GLY A 79 -3.67 -11.88 -7.84
C GLY A 79 -4.86 -11.36 -8.64
N GLY A 80 -5.69 -10.49 -8.06
CA GLY A 80 -6.71 -9.74 -8.80
C GLY A 80 -6.09 -8.58 -9.59
N ASP A 81 -6.84 -8.06 -10.56
CA ASP A 81 -6.40 -6.92 -11.39
C ASP A 81 -6.83 -5.59 -10.75
N PRO A 82 -5.88 -4.75 -10.30
CA PRO A 82 -6.17 -3.43 -9.75
C PRO A 82 -6.61 -2.42 -10.83
N GLU A 83 -7.20 -1.33 -10.37
CA GLU A 83 -7.53 -0.20 -11.24
C GLU A 83 -6.29 0.51 -11.82
N VAL A 84 -6.45 1.12 -13.01
CA VAL A 84 -5.36 1.73 -13.77
C VAL A 84 -4.62 2.83 -12.99
N TYR A 85 -5.33 3.60 -12.15
CA TYR A 85 -4.72 4.66 -11.35
C TYR A 85 -3.72 4.11 -10.31
N TRP A 86 -3.99 2.93 -9.76
CA TRP A 86 -3.15 2.31 -8.75
C TRP A 86 -1.79 1.93 -9.34
N PHE A 87 -1.79 1.33 -10.53
CA PHE A 87 -0.55 1.01 -11.26
C PHE A 87 0.30 2.24 -11.53
N ARG A 88 -0.30 3.39 -11.88
CA ARG A 88 0.45 4.64 -12.09
C ARG A 88 1.16 5.12 -10.82
N ILE A 89 0.52 4.98 -9.66
CA ILE A 89 1.09 5.39 -8.37
C ILE A 89 2.22 4.44 -7.97
N VAL A 90 2.01 3.14 -8.07
CA VAL A 90 2.97 2.12 -7.61
C VAL A 90 4.16 2.02 -8.55
N ASN A 91 3.97 2.02 -9.88
CA ASN A 91 5.06 1.98 -10.85
C ASN A 91 5.95 3.24 -10.81
N ALA A 92 5.46 4.34 -10.25
CA ALA A 92 6.24 5.56 -10.03
C ALA A 92 6.98 5.59 -8.69
N ASP A 93 6.87 4.55 -7.86
CA ASP A 93 7.37 4.52 -6.47
C ASP A 93 6.81 5.66 -5.59
N TRP A 94 5.58 6.09 -5.88
CA TRP A 94 4.90 7.18 -5.16
C TRP A 94 4.04 6.72 -3.99
N ALA A 95 3.90 5.40 -3.77
CA ALA A 95 3.00 4.86 -2.75
C ALA A 95 3.25 5.42 -1.34
N THR A 96 4.50 5.40 -0.87
CA THR A 96 4.87 5.91 0.46
C THR A 96 4.74 7.44 0.54
N ARG A 97 5.09 8.15 -0.54
CA ARG A 97 4.98 9.61 -0.65
C ARG A 97 3.53 10.07 -0.58
N LEU A 98 2.64 9.38 -1.30
CA LEU A 98 1.21 9.64 -1.31
C LEU A 98 0.60 9.54 0.09
N VAL A 99 0.88 8.45 0.81
CA VAL A 99 0.42 8.27 2.19
C VAL A 99 0.97 9.36 3.12
N THR A 100 2.24 9.75 2.94
CA THR A 100 2.86 10.82 3.72
C THR A 100 2.19 12.18 3.47
N ILE A 101 1.83 12.49 2.23
CA ILE A 101 1.11 13.72 1.86
C ILE A 101 -0.30 13.71 2.47
N CYS A 102 -1.06 12.63 2.30
CA CYS A 102 -2.41 12.50 2.87
C CYS A 102 -2.40 12.60 4.40
N THR A 103 -1.44 11.94 5.08
CA THR A 103 -1.33 12.00 6.54
C THR A 103 -0.90 13.37 7.04
N THR A 104 -0.05 14.08 6.30
CA THR A 104 0.32 15.46 6.62
C THR A 104 -0.91 16.37 6.54
N ALA A 105 -1.71 16.26 5.49
CA ALA A 105 -2.94 17.03 5.34
C ALA A 105 -3.96 16.70 6.45
N ILE A 106 -4.14 15.43 6.80
CA ILE A 106 -4.99 14.98 7.91
C ILE A 106 -4.51 15.60 9.22
N ARG A 107 -3.21 15.51 9.55
CA ARG A 107 -2.63 16.08 10.77
C ARG A 107 -2.85 17.58 10.87
N THR A 108 -2.70 18.31 9.77
CA THR A 108 -2.93 19.76 9.73
C THR A 108 -4.37 20.11 10.08
N VAL A 109 -5.35 19.43 9.47
CA VAL A 109 -6.77 19.66 9.77
C VAL A 109 -7.10 19.30 11.22
N MET A 110 -6.61 18.17 11.71
CA MET A 110 -6.78 17.77 13.11
C MET A 110 -6.18 18.80 14.07
N ALA A 111 -5.01 19.36 13.79
CA ALA A 111 -4.39 20.38 14.62
C ALA A 111 -5.23 21.68 14.69
N PHE A 112 -5.81 22.12 13.57
CA PHE A 112 -6.72 23.27 13.55
C PHE A 112 -8.00 22.99 14.35
N GLN A 113 -8.58 21.80 14.21
CA GLN A 113 -9.77 21.37 14.95
C GLN A 113 -9.51 21.25 16.46
N ALA A 114 -8.38 20.66 16.84
CA ALA A 114 -7.92 20.55 18.22
C ALA A 114 -7.73 21.94 18.86
N GLY A 115 -7.09 22.86 18.14
CA GLY A 115 -6.89 24.24 18.60
C GLY A 115 -8.21 24.99 18.83
N LEU A 116 -9.21 24.74 17.98
CA LEU A 116 -10.55 25.28 18.16
C LEU A 116 -11.30 24.64 19.33
N ALA A 117 -11.15 23.33 19.54
CA ALA A 117 -11.70 22.62 20.68
C ALA A 117 -11.14 23.19 22.01
N THR A 118 -9.84 23.52 22.07
CA THR A 118 -9.24 24.21 23.22
C THR A 118 -9.93 25.54 23.52
N ALA A 119 -10.16 26.36 22.49
CA ALA A 119 -10.82 27.67 22.64
C ALA A 119 -12.28 27.54 23.10
N MET A 120 -12.99 26.52 22.60
CA MET A 120 -14.35 26.17 23.04
C MET A 120 -14.38 25.77 24.52
N VAL A 121 -13.47 24.90 24.95
CA VAL A 121 -13.36 24.49 26.35
C VAL A 121 -13.08 25.71 27.23
N ALA A 122 -12.14 26.58 26.85
CA ALA A 122 -11.84 27.79 27.62
C ALA A 122 -13.08 28.69 27.78
N GLY A 123 -13.90 28.84 26.74
CA GLY A 123 -15.17 29.56 26.81
C GLY A 123 -16.20 28.90 27.74
N ILE A 124 -16.34 27.57 27.71
CA ILE A 124 -17.24 26.84 28.62
C ILE A 124 -16.85 27.09 30.08
N VAL A 125 -15.55 27.01 30.38
CA VAL A 125 -15.00 27.16 31.73
C VAL A 125 -15.25 28.56 32.29
N LEU A 126 -15.07 29.59 31.45
CA LEU A 126 -15.31 30.98 31.84
C LEU A 126 -16.78 31.28 32.18
N GLU A 127 -17.75 30.61 31.54
CA GLU A 127 -19.18 30.92 31.72
C GLU A 127 -19.91 30.03 32.73
N THR A 128 -19.49 28.77 32.94
CA THR A 128 -20.25 27.84 33.81
C THR A 128 -19.76 27.80 35.24
N LYS A 129 -18.58 27.23 35.50
CA LYS A 129 -18.06 26.98 36.85
C LYS A 129 -17.31 28.16 37.45
N GLY A 130 -16.87 29.07 36.57
CA GLY A 130 -16.03 30.18 36.95
C GLY A 130 -14.61 29.75 37.30
N ILE A 131 -13.70 30.69 37.27
CA ILE A 131 -12.27 30.46 37.46
C ILE A 131 -11.72 31.35 38.57
N PRO A 132 -10.64 30.93 39.26
CA PRO A 132 -9.90 31.82 40.14
C PRO A 132 -9.51 33.09 39.40
N LEU A 133 -9.63 34.24 40.06
CA LEU A 133 -9.41 35.57 39.47
C LEU A 133 -8.08 35.65 38.70
N LEU A 134 -7.01 35.04 39.24
CA LEU A 134 -5.67 35.05 38.65
C LEU A 134 -5.53 34.23 37.36
N GLN A 135 -6.40 33.24 37.14
CA GLN A 135 -6.42 32.43 35.91
C GLN A 135 -7.34 33.03 34.83
N GLY A 136 -8.12 34.06 35.19
CA GLY A 136 -8.98 34.88 34.33
C GLY A 136 -8.38 35.22 32.97
N PRO A 137 -7.25 35.95 32.95
CA PRO A 137 -6.59 36.38 31.72
C PRO A 137 -6.19 35.22 30.82
N LEU A 138 -5.62 34.16 31.41
CA LEU A 138 -5.12 33.00 30.65
C LEU A 138 -6.25 32.29 29.90
N TYR A 139 -7.38 31.98 30.55
CA TYR A 139 -8.52 31.37 29.87
C TYR A 139 -9.17 32.31 28.83
N SER A 140 -9.18 33.61 29.09
CA SER A 140 -9.66 34.60 28.11
C SER A 140 -8.77 34.64 26.87
N ILE A 141 -7.44 34.53 27.03
CA ILE A 141 -6.47 34.42 25.94
C ILE A 141 -6.63 33.09 25.19
N LEU A 142 -6.74 31.96 25.89
CA LEU A 142 -6.95 30.63 25.28
C LEU A 142 -8.24 30.56 24.44
N ARG A 143 -9.25 31.37 24.77
CA ARG A 143 -10.48 31.50 23.98
C ARG A 143 -10.29 32.35 22.71
N ALA A 144 -9.36 33.31 22.71
CA ALA A 144 -9.04 34.13 21.53
C ALA A 144 -7.98 33.48 20.64
N VAL A 145 -7.00 32.78 21.23
CA VAL A 145 -5.87 32.16 20.54
C VAL A 145 -6.09 30.66 20.51
N LYS A 146 -6.27 30.11 19.30
CA LYS A 146 -6.44 28.67 19.07
C LYS A 146 -5.10 27.97 19.28
N VAL A 147 -4.87 27.45 20.49
CA VAL A 147 -3.64 26.75 20.86
C VAL A 147 -3.89 25.27 21.12
N ALA A 148 -2.81 24.48 21.16
CA ALA A 148 -2.89 23.04 21.39
C ALA A 148 -3.63 22.71 22.72
N PRO A 149 -4.39 21.61 22.78
CA PRO A 149 -5.15 21.21 23.97
C PRO A 149 -4.29 21.03 25.23
N SER A 150 -2.99 20.74 25.08
CA SER A 150 -2.05 20.62 26.19
C SER A 150 -1.86 21.93 26.98
N SER A 151 -2.12 23.09 26.37
CA SER A 151 -2.04 24.40 27.03
C SER A 151 -3.09 24.59 28.15
N LEU A 152 -4.14 23.76 28.21
CA LEU A 152 -5.11 23.79 29.31
C LEU A 152 -4.56 23.19 30.61
N PHE A 153 -3.56 22.30 30.54
CA PHE A 153 -2.95 21.70 31.73
C PHE A 153 -2.02 22.68 32.46
N THR A 154 -1.25 23.47 31.71
CA THR A 154 -0.44 24.55 32.29
C THR A 154 -1.32 25.61 32.96
N ALA A 155 -2.53 25.84 32.43
CA ALA A 155 -3.49 26.78 33.01
C ALA A 155 -4.11 26.34 34.34
N THR A 156 -4.22 25.04 34.61
CA THR A 156 -5.00 24.49 35.74
C THR A 156 -4.16 24.16 36.99
N ASN A 157 -2.83 24.32 36.97
CA ASN A 157 -1.93 23.78 38.01
C ASN A 157 -2.25 22.30 38.34
N PHE A 158 -2.64 21.50 37.33
CA PHE A 158 -3.03 20.07 37.46
C PHE A 158 -4.18 19.77 38.44
N ARG A 159 -4.93 20.77 38.94
CA ARG A 159 -6.14 20.55 39.76
C ARG A 159 -7.38 20.57 38.88
N PRO A 160 -8.20 19.49 38.84
CA PRO A 160 -9.39 19.44 38.00
C PRO A 160 -10.51 20.28 38.61
N HIS A 161 -10.55 21.57 38.29
CA HIS A 161 -11.73 22.42 38.52
C HIS A 161 -12.84 22.16 37.47
N LEU A 162 -12.56 21.31 36.48
CA LEU A 162 -13.44 20.94 35.38
C LEU A 162 -14.43 19.82 35.77
N PRO A 163 -15.62 19.75 35.16
CA PRO A 163 -16.44 18.54 35.22
C PRO A 163 -15.61 17.32 34.77
N PRO A 164 -15.77 16.14 35.41
CA PRO A 164 -14.98 14.95 35.10
C PRO A 164 -15.03 14.62 33.60
N LEU A 165 -16.21 14.76 32.98
CA LEU A 165 -16.42 14.55 31.55
C LEU A 165 -15.60 15.50 30.65
N ILE A 166 -15.48 16.79 31.00
CA ILE A 166 -14.68 17.73 30.20
C ILE A 166 -13.18 17.44 30.38
N SER A 167 -12.77 17.11 31.60
CA SER A 167 -11.38 16.73 31.89
C SER A 167 -10.97 15.48 31.12
N THR A 168 -11.83 14.45 31.07
CA THR A 168 -11.55 13.22 30.31
C THR A 168 -11.46 13.48 28.81
N LEU A 169 -12.32 14.35 28.26
CA LEU A 169 -12.28 14.73 26.84
C LEU A 169 -10.99 15.47 26.48
N ILE A 170 -10.50 16.37 27.33
CA ILE A 170 -9.23 17.09 27.10
C ILE A 170 -8.03 16.13 27.16
N ILE A 171 -8.00 15.23 28.15
CA ILE A 171 -6.92 14.23 28.26
C ILE A 171 -6.93 13.34 27.01
N ALA A 172 -8.10 12.85 26.60
CA ALA A 172 -8.25 12.06 25.39
C ALA A 172 -7.81 12.83 24.15
N GLU A 173 -8.20 14.11 24.02
CA GLU A 173 -7.82 14.95 22.89
C GLU A 173 -6.31 15.19 22.82
N VAL A 174 -5.65 15.40 23.97
CA VAL A 174 -4.18 15.53 24.03
C VAL A 174 -3.50 14.24 23.60
N LEU A 175 -3.98 13.08 24.07
CA LEU A 175 -3.45 11.78 23.68
C LEU A 175 -3.64 11.51 22.18
N VAL A 176 -4.83 11.80 21.64
CA VAL A 176 -5.13 11.62 20.21
C VAL A 176 -4.31 12.59 19.36
N THR A 177 -4.16 13.85 19.77
CA THR A 177 -3.33 14.84 19.07
C THR A 177 -1.86 14.41 19.06
N ALA A 178 -1.34 13.89 20.18
CA ALA A 178 0.01 13.35 20.26
C ALA A 178 0.19 12.10 19.37
N ALA A 179 -0.73 11.14 19.45
CA ALA A 179 -0.71 9.92 18.62
C ALA A 179 -0.80 10.25 17.12
N SER A 180 -1.58 11.27 16.74
CA SER A 180 -1.71 11.71 15.34
C SER A 180 -0.39 12.18 14.72
N GLN A 181 0.58 12.63 15.53
CA GLN A 181 1.92 12.97 15.04
C GLN A 181 2.64 11.76 14.44
N PHE A 182 2.24 10.54 14.82
CA PHE A 182 2.80 9.29 14.29
C PHE A 182 1.93 8.64 13.21
N LEU A 183 0.87 9.32 12.71
CA LEU A 183 -0.07 8.74 11.75
C LEU A 183 0.60 8.19 10.46
N SER A 184 1.58 8.89 9.90
CA SER A 184 2.38 8.40 8.77
C SER A 184 3.13 7.11 9.12
N THR A 185 3.72 7.02 10.32
CA THR A 185 4.41 5.82 10.78
C THR A 185 3.45 4.66 10.99
N ILE A 186 2.28 4.94 11.57
CA ILE A 186 1.21 3.96 11.78
C ILE A 186 0.68 3.44 10.46
N TYR A 187 0.47 4.28 9.44
CA TYR A 187 0.04 3.81 8.12
C TYR A 187 1.17 3.10 7.36
N LEU A 188 2.41 3.58 7.46
CA LEU A 188 3.56 2.94 6.82
C LEU A 188 3.94 1.61 7.49
N SER A 189 3.47 1.30 8.71
CA SER A 189 3.70 -0.02 9.31
C SER A 189 2.98 -1.16 8.58
N ASP A 190 1.97 -0.86 7.77
CA ASP A 190 1.29 -1.85 6.92
C ASP A 190 2.03 -2.13 5.61
N PHE A 191 3.05 -1.34 5.27
CA PHE A 191 3.80 -1.49 4.02
C PHE A 191 4.77 -2.66 4.12
N ALA A 192 4.74 -3.51 3.11
CA ALA A 192 5.74 -4.55 2.92
C ALA A 192 6.11 -4.63 1.43
N ASN A 193 7.18 -5.37 1.13
CA ASN A 193 7.51 -5.69 -0.25
C ASN A 193 6.50 -6.72 -0.77
N GLY A 194 5.46 -6.23 -1.45
CA GLY A 194 4.42 -7.04 -2.05
C GLY A 194 4.79 -7.41 -3.48
N ILE A 195 4.62 -8.69 -3.82
CA ILE A 195 4.75 -9.17 -5.20
C ILE A 195 3.37 -9.16 -5.84
N PHE A 196 3.23 -8.47 -6.96
CA PHE A 196 1.97 -8.42 -7.71
C PHE A 196 2.25 -8.57 -9.21
N THR A 197 1.19 -8.86 -9.97
CA THR A 197 1.27 -9.01 -11.43
C THR A 197 1.07 -7.66 -12.09
N GLN A 198 2.00 -7.25 -12.96
CA GLN A 198 1.88 -6.02 -13.73
C GLN A 198 0.77 -6.14 -14.79
N ASN A 199 0.25 -5.02 -15.28
CA ASN A 199 -0.65 -5.01 -16.43
C ASN A 199 0.01 -5.66 -17.66
N ASN A 200 -0.83 -6.27 -18.49
CA ASN A 200 -0.41 -6.84 -19.76
C ASN A 200 0.26 -5.77 -20.63
N ASN A 201 1.49 -6.06 -21.05
CA ASN A 201 2.25 -5.26 -22.00
C ASN A 201 2.48 -6.07 -23.29
N SER A 202 2.68 -5.39 -24.40
CA SER A 202 3.09 -6.02 -25.66
C SER A 202 4.62 -6.12 -25.68
N THR A 203 5.13 -7.35 -25.75
CA THR A 203 6.57 -7.62 -25.90
C THR A 203 6.82 -8.36 -27.21
N ASN A 204 7.89 -7.99 -27.91
CA ASN A 204 8.31 -8.72 -29.10
C ASN A 204 9.10 -9.95 -28.66
N VAL A 205 8.65 -11.13 -29.09
CA VAL A 205 9.26 -12.42 -28.78
C VAL A 205 9.78 -13.05 -30.05
N SER A 206 10.92 -13.73 -29.96
CA SER A 206 11.51 -14.43 -31.09
C SER A 206 10.66 -15.65 -31.46
N LEU A 207 10.45 -15.83 -32.77
CA LEU A 207 9.82 -17.01 -33.34
C LEU A 207 10.88 -18.05 -33.66
N LEU A 208 10.57 -19.31 -33.41
CA LEU A 208 11.38 -20.45 -33.86
C LEU A 208 11.46 -20.40 -35.39
N ASP A 209 12.66 -20.16 -35.91
CA ASP A 209 12.94 -20.03 -37.34
C ASP A 209 13.39 -21.35 -37.97
N THR A 210 13.26 -21.49 -39.28
CA THR A 210 13.60 -22.71 -40.04
C THR A 210 15.10 -22.83 -40.34
N GLU A 211 15.87 -21.73 -40.28
CA GLU A 211 17.34 -21.73 -40.37
C GLU A 211 17.99 -22.26 -39.09
N TYR A 212 17.76 -23.54 -38.82
CA TYR A 212 18.32 -24.21 -37.66
C TYR A 212 19.77 -24.63 -37.93
N SER A 213 20.73 -24.03 -37.23
CA SER A 213 22.12 -24.50 -37.27
C SER A 213 22.19 -25.87 -36.58
N ILE A 214 22.63 -26.90 -37.31
CA ILE A 214 22.79 -28.29 -36.85
C ILE A 214 24.01 -28.40 -35.92
N ALA A 215 24.11 -27.52 -34.92
CA ALA A 215 25.10 -27.64 -33.86
C ALA A 215 24.78 -28.91 -33.06
N SER A 216 25.75 -29.82 -33.01
CA SER A 216 25.62 -31.16 -32.44
C SER A 216 26.33 -31.24 -31.08
N GLY A 217 25.70 -31.86 -30.09
CA GLY A 217 26.39 -32.19 -28.83
C GLY A 217 25.54 -32.23 -27.57
N TRP A 218 24.24 -31.92 -27.62
CA TRP A 218 23.41 -31.85 -26.39
C TRP A 218 23.38 -33.16 -25.59
N TRP A 219 23.56 -34.31 -26.25
CA TRP A 219 23.68 -35.63 -25.61
C TRP A 219 24.92 -35.76 -24.71
N THR A 220 26.04 -35.16 -25.11
CA THR A 220 27.34 -35.23 -24.42
C THR A 220 27.64 -33.96 -23.63
N MET A 221 26.73 -32.99 -23.63
CA MET A 221 26.84 -31.73 -22.90
C MET A 221 25.85 -31.69 -21.73
N ARG A 222 26.27 -31.00 -20.68
CA ARG A 222 25.44 -30.75 -19.51
C ARG A 222 24.39 -29.67 -19.82
N PRO A 223 23.12 -29.82 -19.39
CA PRO A 223 22.16 -28.72 -19.43
C PRO A 223 22.67 -27.50 -18.65
N ALA A 224 22.63 -26.32 -19.27
CA ALA A 224 23.05 -25.08 -18.61
C ALA A 224 22.09 -24.65 -17.49
N ALA A 225 20.80 -24.98 -17.63
CA ALA A 225 19.76 -24.67 -16.65
C ALA A 225 18.62 -25.68 -16.73
N SER A 226 17.73 -25.62 -15.73
CA SER A 226 16.44 -26.29 -15.78
C SER A 226 15.34 -25.29 -16.15
N TRP A 227 15.32 -24.90 -17.42
CA TRP A 227 14.47 -23.81 -17.91
C TRP A 227 12.99 -23.98 -17.55
N THR A 228 12.35 -22.86 -17.24
CA THR A 228 10.90 -22.79 -16.97
C THR A 228 10.11 -23.02 -18.26
N PHE A 229 8.97 -23.70 -18.14
CA PHE A 229 8.07 -23.99 -19.26
C PHE A 229 6.61 -23.95 -18.78
N ALA A 230 5.68 -23.93 -19.74
CA ALA A 230 4.27 -24.17 -19.47
C ALA A 230 3.90 -25.61 -19.83
N GLU A 231 3.00 -26.21 -19.07
CA GLU A 231 2.59 -27.60 -19.29
C GLU A 231 1.07 -27.77 -19.31
N LEU A 232 0.60 -28.61 -20.22
CA LEU A 232 -0.71 -29.24 -20.21
C LEU A 232 -0.49 -30.75 -20.30
N SER A 233 -0.93 -31.50 -19.29
CA SER A 233 -0.71 -32.94 -19.23
C SER A 233 -1.99 -33.72 -18.98
N GLU A 234 -2.04 -34.91 -19.57
CA GLU A 234 -3.04 -35.95 -19.34
C GLU A 234 -2.52 -37.00 -18.34
N ASP A 235 -3.43 -37.84 -17.84
CA ASP A 235 -3.12 -38.86 -16.85
C ASP A 235 -2.28 -40.01 -17.43
N PHE A 236 -1.39 -40.54 -16.59
CA PHE A 236 -0.55 -41.69 -16.89
C PHE A 236 -1.37 -42.97 -17.01
N LYS A 237 -1.04 -43.81 -18.00
CA LYS A 237 -1.64 -45.15 -18.14
C LYS A 237 -0.55 -46.20 -18.02
N GLU A 238 -0.62 -46.97 -16.94
CA GLU A 238 0.23 -48.13 -16.69
C GLU A 238 -0.60 -49.41 -16.78
N GLU A 239 -0.24 -50.28 -17.70
CA GLU A 239 -0.80 -51.63 -17.79
C GLU A 239 0.34 -52.66 -17.86
N SER A 240 0.04 -53.93 -17.58
CA SER A 240 1.06 -54.99 -17.43
C SER A 240 2.01 -55.15 -18.62
N ASN A 241 1.62 -54.69 -19.80
CA ASN A 241 2.34 -54.89 -21.05
C ASN A 241 2.80 -53.59 -21.73
N PHE A 242 2.46 -52.41 -21.19
CA PHE A 242 2.88 -51.12 -21.73
C PHE A 242 2.87 -49.99 -20.71
N HIS A 243 3.82 -49.07 -20.86
CA HIS A 243 3.88 -47.81 -20.11
C HIS A 243 3.59 -46.66 -21.09
N ASP A 244 2.55 -45.89 -20.84
CA ASP A 244 2.19 -44.73 -21.66
C ASP A 244 2.11 -43.48 -20.79
N THR A 245 3.01 -42.52 -21.04
CA THR A 245 3.05 -41.26 -20.27
C THR A 245 1.77 -40.42 -20.41
N GLY A 246 0.93 -40.72 -21.39
CA GLY A 246 -0.15 -39.84 -21.83
C GLY A 246 0.42 -38.62 -22.58
N HIS A 247 -0.47 -37.83 -23.19
CA HIS A 247 -0.04 -36.59 -23.82
C HIS A 247 0.45 -35.59 -22.77
N THR A 248 1.64 -35.05 -22.99
CA THR A 248 2.24 -34.03 -22.12
C THR A 248 2.78 -32.93 -23.01
N PHE A 249 1.95 -31.92 -23.23
CA PHE A 249 2.30 -30.76 -24.02
C PHE A 249 3.13 -29.81 -23.17
N ARG A 250 4.32 -29.45 -23.66
CA ARG A 250 5.18 -28.44 -23.04
C ARG A 250 5.43 -27.31 -24.02
N ALA A 251 5.13 -26.10 -23.57
CA ALA A 251 5.43 -24.88 -24.30
C ALA A 251 6.69 -24.24 -23.71
N LEU A 252 7.69 -23.96 -24.55
CA LEU A 252 8.92 -23.30 -24.10
C LEU A 252 8.75 -21.78 -24.17
N LEU A 253 9.30 -21.09 -23.17
CA LEU A 253 9.14 -19.64 -23.05
C LEU A 253 10.13 -18.92 -23.98
N PRO A 254 9.69 -18.00 -24.87
CA PRO A 254 10.55 -17.29 -25.81
C PRO A 254 11.29 -16.10 -25.16
N PHE A 255 11.94 -16.35 -24.02
CA PHE A 255 12.77 -15.38 -23.30
C PHE A 255 14.14 -15.98 -22.99
N GLY A 256 15.21 -15.31 -23.42
CA GLY A 256 16.60 -15.74 -23.18
C GLY A 256 17.05 -15.52 -21.72
N GLU A 257 16.54 -14.49 -21.05
CA GLU A 257 16.88 -14.20 -19.66
C GLU A 257 16.07 -15.03 -18.66
N GLU A 258 16.76 -15.59 -17.65
CA GLU A 258 16.14 -16.33 -16.54
C GLU A 258 15.14 -15.45 -15.76
N THR A 259 15.46 -14.18 -15.55
CA THR A 259 14.61 -13.24 -14.81
C THR A 259 13.24 -13.05 -15.47
N GLN A 260 13.18 -13.02 -16.80
CA GLN A 260 11.94 -12.89 -17.56
C GLN A 260 11.12 -14.18 -17.47
N ARG A 261 11.76 -15.35 -17.61
CA ARG A 261 11.07 -16.65 -17.52
C ARG A 261 10.50 -16.92 -16.15
N THR A 262 11.29 -16.69 -15.11
CA THR A 262 10.92 -16.98 -13.71
C THR A 262 9.82 -16.06 -13.19
N LYS A 263 9.79 -14.80 -13.64
CA LYS A 263 8.80 -13.79 -13.23
C LYS A 263 7.56 -13.73 -14.12
N LEU A 264 7.49 -14.52 -15.20
CA LEU A 264 6.35 -14.51 -16.10
C LEU A 264 5.09 -15.06 -15.40
N ARG A 265 4.03 -14.25 -15.34
CA ARG A 265 2.74 -14.63 -14.73
C ARG A 265 1.68 -14.90 -15.77
N ARG A 266 1.59 -14.08 -16.81
CA ARG A 266 0.66 -14.28 -17.93
C ARG A 266 1.39 -14.10 -19.23
N TYR A 267 1.09 -14.97 -20.17
CA TYR A 267 1.64 -14.91 -21.52
C TYR A 267 0.52 -15.28 -22.49
N ARG A 268 0.40 -14.53 -23.58
CA ARG A 268 -0.43 -14.90 -24.72
C ARG A 268 0.27 -14.49 -26.00
N GLY A 269 0.68 -15.47 -26.79
CA GLY A 269 1.48 -15.23 -27.97
C GLY A 269 2.02 -16.52 -28.56
N PRO A 270 2.87 -16.41 -29.58
CA PRO A 270 3.45 -17.56 -30.26
C PRO A 270 4.55 -18.21 -29.43
N ALA A 271 4.40 -19.51 -29.17
CA ALA A 271 5.40 -20.32 -28.48
C ALA A 271 5.52 -21.70 -29.14
N PRO A 272 6.73 -22.30 -29.15
CA PRO A 272 6.91 -23.67 -29.58
C PRO A 272 6.32 -24.63 -28.54
N VAL A 273 5.39 -25.45 -28.98
CA VAL A 273 4.72 -26.49 -28.18
C VAL A 273 5.10 -27.86 -28.69
N MET A 274 5.50 -28.74 -27.78
CA MET A 274 5.89 -30.11 -28.07
C MET A 274 5.03 -31.08 -27.27
N ASP A 275 4.62 -32.17 -27.90
CA ASP A 275 3.99 -33.29 -27.21
C ASP A 275 5.05 -34.32 -26.81
N HIS A 276 5.35 -34.40 -25.52
CA HIS A 276 6.36 -35.32 -24.98
C HIS A 276 5.80 -36.72 -24.67
N ARG A 277 4.70 -37.15 -25.31
CA ARG A 277 4.18 -38.51 -25.09
C ARG A 277 5.22 -39.57 -25.45
N VAL A 278 5.48 -40.46 -24.51
CA VAL A 278 6.32 -41.65 -24.68
C VAL A 278 5.48 -42.87 -24.36
N THR A 279 5.44 -43.81 -25.29
CA THR A 279 4.81 -45.12 -25.10
C THR A 279 5.86 -46.21 -25.28
N LEU A 280 6.05 -47.01 -24.24
CA LEU A 280 6.96 -48.16 -24.23
C LEU A 280 6.18 -49.46 -24.12
N ARG A 281 6.49 -50.39 -25.01
CA ARG A 281 6.11 -51.81 -24.98
C ARG A 281 7.37 -52.65 -25.06
N ALA A 282 7.29 -53.90 -24.61
CA ALA A 282 8.42 -54.82 -24.66
C ALA A 282 9.07 -54.95 -26.07
N SER A 283 8.29 -54.72 -27.13
CA SER A 283 8.72 -54.80 -28.53
C SER A 283 8.85 -53.47 -29.27
N ALA A 284 8.43 -52.34 -28.69
CA ALA A 284 8.39 -51.06 -29.40
C ALA A 284 8.50 -49.85 -28.46
N CYS A 285 9.24 -48.82 -28.90
CA CYS A 285 9.30 -47.51 -28.29
C CYS A 285 8.76 -46.47 -29.28
N LEU A 286 7.80 -45.68 -28.84
CA LEU A 286 7.24 -44.56 -29.62
C LEU A 286 7.43 -43.28 -28.80
N ILE A 287 8.09 -42.31 -29.41
CA ILE A 287 8.21 -40.95 -28.87
C ILE A 287 7.67 -39.98 -29.92
N ASN A 288 6.79 -39.08 -29.49
CA ASN A 288 6.45 -37.94 -30.31
C ASN A 288 7.54 -36.88 -30.14
N MET A 289 8.17 -36.50 -31.25
CA MET A 289 9.19 -35.46 -31.25
C MET A 289 8.70 -34.16 -31.87
N ALA A 290 7.46 -34.09 -32.36
CA ALA A 290 6.93 -32.95 -33.09
C ALA A 290 6.86 -31.66 -32.26
N VAL A 291 7.34 -30.57 -32.83
CA VAL A 291 7.27 -29.19 -32.33
C VAL A 291 6.46 -28.35 -33.31
N GLN A 292 5.52 -27.58 -32.79
CA GLN A 292 4.74 -26.62 -33.57
C GLN A 292 4.76 -25.26 -32.88
N THR A 293 5.00 -24.20 -33.64
CA THR A 293 4.88 -22.83 -33.15
C THR A 293 3.43 -22.40 -33.29
N ILE A 294 2.74 -22.29 -32.16
CA ILE A 294 1.31 -21.99 -32.11
C ILE A 294 1.06 -20.84 -31.12
N VAL A 295 -0.04 -20.11 -31.31
CA VAL A 295 -0.43 -19.06 -30.35
C VAL A 295 -1.09 -19.72 -29.14
N VAL A 296 -0.48 -19.58 -27.97
CA VAL A 296 -0.99 -20.12 -26.70
C VAL A 296 -1.06 -19.08 -25.59
N GLY A 297 -2.01 -19.29 -24.70
CA GLY A 297 -2.11 -18.69 -23.38
C GLY A 297 -1.41 -19.55 -22.31
N MET A 298 -0.61 -18.89 -21.47
CA MET A 298 0.03 -19.48 -20.31
C MET A 298 -0.22 -18.61 -19.08
N ASN A 299 -0.44 -19.26 -17.93
CA ASN A 299 -0.74 -18.55 -16.68
C ASN A 299 -0.04 -19.19 -15.48
N SER A 300 0.31 -18.37 -14.49
CA SER A 300 0.85 -18.80 -13.21
C SER A 300 0.38 -17.90 -12.05
N SER A 301 0.06 -18.55 -10.93
CA SER A 301 -0.28 -17.88 -9.67
C SER A 301 0.94 -17.53 -8.81
N SER A 302 2.13 -18.02 -9.16
CA SER A 302 3.39 -17.76 -8.45
C SER A 302 4.56 -17.53 -9.41
N ASP A 303 5.67 -17.03 -8.89
CA ASP A 303 6.94 -17.03 -9.63
C ASP A 303 7.42 -18.48 -9.77
N ASN A 304 8.10 -18.76 -10.88
CA ASN A 304 8.48 -20.11 -11.30
C ASN A 304 10.01 -20.23 -11.33
N PRO A 305 10.68 -20.52 -10.20
CA PRO A 305 12.14 -20.57 -10.15
C PRO A 305 12.70 -21.76 -10.93
N GLU A 306 13.84 -21.55 -11.60
CA GLU A 306 14.56 -22.59 -12.34
C GLU A 306 15.48 -23.39 -11.40
N PRO A 307 15.26 -24.71 -11.22
CA PRO A 307 16.07 -25.49 -10.30
C PRO A 307 17.49 -25.71 -10.82
N THR A 308 18.46 -25.58 -9.94
CA THR A 308 19.87 -25.90 -10.23
C THR A 308 20.17 -27.36 -9.91
N ILE A 309 21.01 -27.98 -10.73
CA ILE A 309 21.51 -29.33 -10.48
C ILE A 309 22.89 -29.18 -9.83
N SER A 310 23.04 -29.60 -8.58
CA SER A 310 24.28 -29.47 -7.82
C SER A 310 24.98 -30.82 -7.69
N TRP A 311 26.30 -30.83 -7.53
CA TRP A 311 27.06 -32.06 -7.29
C TRP A 311 27.11 -32.35 -5.79
N ASP A 312 26.62 -33.52 -5.38
CA ASP A 312 26.75 -33.98 -3.99
C ASP A 312 28.04 -34.78 -3.81
N ARG A 313 28.93 -34.25 -2.96
CA ARG A 313 30.23 -34.84 -2.67
C ARG A 313 30.13 -36.15 -1.86
N HIS A 314 29.06 -36.34 -1.09
CA HIS A 314 28.89 -37.52 -0.24
C HIS A 314 28.45 -38.74 -1.04
N THR A 315 27.45 -38.56 -1.88
CA THR A 315 26.91 -39.61 -2.76
C THR A 315 27.71 -39.77 -4.05
N LYS A 316 28.54 -38.78 -4.41
CA LYS A 316 29.30 -38.71 -5.67
C LYS A 316 28.38 -38.80 -6.90
N SER A 317 27.24 -38.11 -6.81
CA SER A 317 26.25 -37.97 -7.87
C SER A 317 25.69 -36.56 -7.88
N TYR A 318 25.06 -36.13 -8.97
CA TYR A 318 24.28 -34.90 -8.98
C TYR A 318 22.93 -35.07 -8.26
N ASP A 319 22.51 -34.01 -7.58
CA ASP A 319 21.15 -33.92 -7.05
C ASP A 319 20.19 -33.53 -8.17
N THR A 320 19.51 -34.53 -8.71
CA THR A 320 18.51 -34.37 -9.78
C THR A 320 17.10 -34.11 -9.23
N GLY A 321 16.89 -34.13 -7.91
CA GLY A 321 15.56 -34.19 -7.30
C GLY A 321 14.65 -33.03 -7.68
N ALA A 322 15.17 -31.80 -7.61
CA ALA A 322 14.40 -30.60 -7.95
C ALA A 322 14.09 -30.51 -9.46
N SER A 323 15.06 -30.90 -10.30
CA SER A 323 14.90 -30.93 -11.77
C SER A 323 13.86 -31.97 -12.20
N ARG A 324 13.89 -33.17 -11.63
CA ARG A 324 12.88 -34.22 -11.87
C ARG A 324 11.49 -33.80 -11.37
N ARG A 325 11.42 -33.16 -10.19
CA ARG A 325 10.16 -32.63 -9.66
C ARG A 325 9.54 -31.60 -10.60
N GLN A 326 10.33 -30.66 -11.15
CA GLN A 326 9.84 -29.68 -12.12
C GLN A 326 9.23 -30.35 -13.36
N LEU A 327 9.90 -31.39 -13.89
CA LEU A 327 9.41 -32.18 -15.03
C LEU A 327 8.19 -33.06 -14.71
N GLY A 328 7.79 -33.20 -13.45
CA GLY A 328 6.77 -34.17 -13.03
C GLY A 328 7.23 -35.63 -13.15
N ALA A 329 8.54 -35.87 -13.16
CA ALA A 329 9.14 -37.19 -13.22
C ALA A 329 9.17 -37.84 -11.82
N SER A 330 8.00 -37.96 -11.19
CA SER A 330 7.79 -38.50 -9.84
C SER A 330 6.60 -39.46 -9.81
N ARG A 331 6.55 -40.38 -8.82
CA ARG A 331 5.45 -41.36 -8.69
C ARG A 331 4.08 -40.71 -8.63
N THR A 332 3.99 -39.62 -7.89
CA THR A 332 2.80 -38.77 -7.81
C THR A 332 3.16 -37.42 -8.40
N ARG A 333 2.41 -37.00 -9.42
CA ARG A 333 2.63 -35.71 -10.07
C ARG A 333 2.10 -34.60 -9.16
N GLU A 334 2.99 -33.72 -8.72
CA GLU A 334 2.60 -32.55 -7.93
C GLU A 334 1.89 -31.50 -8.81
N SER A 335 1.09 -30.63 -8.19
CA SER A 335 0.44 -29.50 -8.86
C SER A 335 1.46 -28.58 -9.56
N PHE A 336 1.07 -27.93 -10.65
CA PHE A 336 1.91 -27.00 -11.42
C PHE A 336 2.63 -25.95 -10.56
N THR A 337 1.91 -25.32 -9.62
CA THR A 337 2.48 -24.32 -8.68
C THR A 337 3.62 -24.88 -7.83
N ARG A 338 3.48 -26.11 -7.32
CA ARG A 338 4.55 -26.75 -6.50
C ARG A 338 5.76 -27.16 -7.32
N ARG A 339 5.56 -27.46 -8.61
CA ARG A 339 6.64 -27.77 -9.56
C ARG A 339 7.33 -26.53 -10.11
N GLY A 340 6.79 -25.32 -9.89
CA GLY A 340 7.33 -24.08 -10.46
C GLY A 340 7.23 -24.06 -11.99
N VAL A 341 6.08 -24.46 -12.53
CA VAL A 341 5.82 -24.43 -13.98
C VAL A 341 4.52 -23.68 -14.27
N LEU A 342 4.44 -23.05 -15.44
CA LEU A 342 3.23 -22.37 -15.88
C LEU A 342 2.17 -23.40 -16.30
N THR A 343 0.91 -23.03 -16.16
CA THR A 343 -0.20 -23.80 -16.72
C THR A 343 -0.41 -23.37 -18.16
N LEU A 344 -0.37 -24.32 -19.09
CA LEU A 344 -0.73 -24.10 -20.48
C LEU A 344 -2.25 -24.21 -20.63
N GLU A 345 -2.86 -23.31 -21.39
CA GLU A 345 -4.30 -23.34 -21.61
C GLU A 345 -4.76 -24.63 -22.33
N PRO A 346 -6.03 -25.06 -22.19
CA PRO A 346 -6.55 -26.23 -22.89
C PRO A 346 -6.41 -26.11 -24.41
N ARG A 347 -6.21 -27.24 -25.09
CA ARG A 347 -6.04 -27.30 -26.56
C ARG A 347 -7.15 -26.62 -27.35
N SER A 348 -8.38 -26.56 -26.83
CA SER A 348 -9.51 -25.88 -27.48
C SER A 348 -9.36 -24.36 -27.55
N GLN A 349 -8.41 -23.77 -26.83
CA GLN A 349 -8.14 -22.33 -26.80
C GLN A 349 -6.89 -21.93 -27.60
N TRP A 350 -6.12 -22.92 -28.07
CA TRP A 350 -4.94 -22.68 -28.89
C TRP A 350 -5.36 -22.05 -30.22
N GLY A 351 -4.56 -21.09 -30.68
CA GLY A 351 -4.74 -20.46 -31.98
C GLY A 351 -4.24 -21.34 -33.13
N ASP A 352 -4.31 -20.79 -34.33
CA ASP A 352 -3.81 -21.46 -35.53
C ASP A 352 -2.30 -21.74 -35.42
N VAL A 353 -1.89 -22.85 -36.05
CA VAL A 353 -0.47 -23.13 -36.27
C VAL A 353 0.10 -22.01 -37.12
N LEU A 354 1.17 -21.38 -36.65
CA LEU A 354 1.77 -20.30 -37.41
C LEU A 354 2.58 -20.91 -38.57
N PRO A 355 2.24 -20.58 -39.82
CA PRO A 355 3.03 -21.02 -40.97
C PRO A 355 4.38 -20.30 -40.89
N LEU A 356 5.43 -21.04 -40.54
CA LEU A 356 6.79 -20.53 -40.58
C LEU A 356 7.22 -20.52 -42.04
N LYS A 357 7.52 -19.34 -42.56
CA LYS A 357 7.76 -19.12 -43.99
C LYS A 357 9.04 -19.84 -44.44
N ASP A 358 8.96 -20.43 -45.63
CA ASP A 358 10.03 -20.96 -46.47
C ASP A 358 10.47 -22.41 -46.20
N SER A 359 9.55 -23.35 -46.44
CA SER A 359 9.90 -24.57 -47.16
C SER A 359 9.19 -24.51 -48.52
N ASN A 360 9.94 -24.56 -49.64
CA ASN A 360 9.36 -24.67 -50.99
C ASN A 360 8.57 -25.98 -51.23
N SER A 361 8.49 -26.83 -50.21
CA SER A 361 7.60 -27.97 -50.08
C SER A 361 6.58 -27.63 -49.00
N GLY A 362 5.28 -27.63 -49.30
CA GLY A 362 4.21 -27.39 -48.33
C GLY A 362 4.06 -28.50 -47.27
N ASP A 363 5.14 -28.84 -46.58
CA ASP A 363 5.19 -29.65 -45.37
C ASP A 363 5.43 -28.72 -44.18
N ASP A 364 4.39 -28.55 -43.36
CA ASP A 364 4.27 -27.59 -42.24
C ASP A 364 4.91 -28.05 -40.91
N ASP A 365 6.00 -28.82 -40.93
CA ASP A 365 6.67 -29.29 -39.70
C ASP A 365 8.15 -28.94 -39.75
N LEU A 366 8.70 -28.17 -38.79
CA LEU A 366 10.12 -27.78 -38.69
C LEU A 366 11.11 -28.97 -38.80
N PRO A 367 11.53 -29.41 -40.01
CA PRO A 367 12.23 -30.68 -40.16
C PRO A 367 13.65 -30.57 -39.61
N ALA A 368 14.24 -29.38 -39.72
CA ALA A 368 15.60 -29.10 -39.29
C ALA A 368 15.77 -29.18 -37.76
N PHE A 369 14.75 -28.79 -36.97
CA PHE A 369 14.78 -28.94 -35.51
C PHE A 369 14.81 -30.42 -35.11
N PHE A 370 13.94 -31.25 -35.72
CA PHE A 370 13.94 -32.70 -35.47
C PHE A 370 15.25 -33.34 -35.90
N MET A 371 15.72 -33.01 -37.11
CA MET A 371 16.97 -33.53 -37.64
C MET A 371 18.13 -33.18 -36.69
N ALA A 372 18.16 -31.98 -36.10
CA ALA A 372 19.25 -31.64 -35.19
C ALA A 372 19.22 -32.42 -33.87
N ILE A 373 18.02 -32.66 -33.29
CA ILE A 373 17.89 -33.51 -32.11
C ILE A 373 18.30 -34.95 -32.45
N ASP A 374 17.85 -35.46 -33.58
CA ASP A 374 18.14 -36.82 -34.05
C ASP A 374 19.64 -37.03 -34.30
N VAL A 375 20.28 -36.08 -35.00
CA VAL A 375 21.74 -36.03 -35.22
C VAL A 375 22.52 -35.87 -33.91
N SER A 376 21.92 -35.33 -32.85
CA SER A 376 22.59 -35.26 -31.55
C SER A 376 22.63 -36.59 -30.81
N LEU A 377 21.85 -37.60 -31.22
CA LEU A 377 21.84 -38.92 -30.61
C LEU A 377 22.95 -39.82 -31.17
N PRO A 378 23.63 -40.61 -30.32
CA PRO A 378 24.84 -41.36 -30.68
C PRO A 378 24.60 -42.46 -31.72
N THR A 379 23.38 -42.96 -31.87
CA THR A 379 23.06 -44.11 -32.73
C THR A 379 22.81 -43.77 -34.21
N VAL A 380 22.49 -42.51 -34.54
CA VAL A 380 22.08 -42.15 -35.91
C VAL A 380 23.26 -41.75 -36.78
N LEU A 381 24.14 -40.88 -36.26
CA LEU A 381 25.35 -40.43 -36.95
C LEU A 381 26.39 -41.54 -37.15
N MET A 382 26.39 -42.54 -36.26
CA MET A 382 27.37 -43.63 -36.27
C MET A 382 26.88 -44.91 -36.94
N SER A 383 25.67 -44.93 -37.53
CA SER A 383 25.18 -46.09 -38.29
C SER A 383 26.03 -46.43 -39.53
N ASN A 384 26.86 -45.47 -39.98
CA ASN A 384 27.86 -45.68 -41.03
C ASN A 384 29.19 -46.29 -40.52
N THR A 385 29.31 -46.55 -39.22
CA THR A 385 30.45 -47.24 -38.62
C THR A 385 30.01 -48.62 -38.13
N ASN A 386 30.81 -49.66 -38.36
CA ASN A 386 30.52 -51.05 -37.95
C ASN A 386 30.45 -51.28 -36.41
N TYR A 387 30.31 -50.22 -35.61
CA TYR A 387 30.21 -50.27 -34.16
C TYR A 387 28.74 -50.25 -33.75
N THR A 388 28.16 -51.41 -33.45
CA THR A 388 26.91 -51.49 -32.72
C THR A 388 27.18 -51.23 -31.24
N PHE A 389 26.94 -50.01 -30.77
CA PHE A 389 26.90 -49.75 -29.32
C PHE A 389 25.80 -50.59 -28.69
N SER A 390 26.07 -51.22 -27.54
CA SER A 390 25.01 -51.86 -26.76
C SER A 390 24.06 -50.76 -26.27
N PRO A 391 22.78 -50.75 -26.68
CA PRO A 391 21.82 -49.71 -26.28
C PRO A 391 21.67 -49.63 -24.75
N GLY A 392 21.96 -50.71 -24.03
CA GLY A 392 21.95 -50.78 -22.57
C GLY A 392 23.09 -50.03 -21.87
N VAL A 393 24.08 -49.50 -22.60
CA VAL A 393 25.25 -48.79 -22.03
C VAL A 393 25.11 -47.26 -22.14
N LEU A 394 24.24 -46.76 -23.03
CA LEU A 394 24.13 -45.33 -23.34
C LEU A 394 23.74 -44.45 -22.15
N LEU A 395 22.92 -44.99 -21.24
CA LEU A 395 22.43 -44.34 -20.03
C LEU A 395 22.80 -45.13 -18.77
N ALA A 396 23.83 -45.98 -18.83
CA ALA A 396 24.25 -46.79 -17.68
C ALA A 396 25.07 -45.95 -16.67
N ASN A 397 24.85 -46.20 -15.37
CA ASN A 397 25.57 -45.51 -14.30
C ASN A 397 27.05 -45.95 -14.19
N ASP A 398 27.33 -47.22 -14.46
CA ASP A 398 28.69 -47.79 -14.43
C ASP A 398 29.32 -47.80 -15.84
N GLY A 399 29.79 -46.63 -16.28
CA GLY A 399 30.54 -46.46 -17.53
C GLY A 399 32.04 -46.27 -17.26
N THR A 400 32.78 -47.35 -17.02
CA THR A 400 34.23 -47.33 -16.67
C THR A 400 35.18 -47.18 -17.87
N GLY A 401 34.77 -46.55 -18.97
CA GLY A 401 35.64 -46.34 -20.13
C GLY A 401 35.19 -45.23 -21.08
N PHE A 402 36.14 -44.68 -21.84
CA PHE A 402 35.91 -43.76 -22.96
C PHE A 402 35.13 -44.46 -24.08
N TYR A 403 33.84 -44.70 -23.88
CA TYR A 403 32.95 -45.18 -24.92
C TYR A 403 32.43 -43.97 -25.71
N SER A 404 32.70 -43.95 -27.01
CA SER A 404 32.07 -43.01 -27.94
C SER A 404 30.56 -43.20 -27.84
N GLY A 405 29.82 -42.15 -27.46
CA GLY A 405 28.34 -42.19 -27.43
C GLY A 405 27.65 -42.27 -26.07
N SER A 406 28.36 -42.38 -24.93
CA SER A 406 27.73 -42.25 -23.61
C SER A 406 27.11 -40.85 -23.42
N ALA A 407 25.97 -40.78 -22.74
CA ALA A 407 25.37 -39.51 -22.36
C ALA A 407 26.23 -38.78 -21.31
N GLU A 408 26.12 -37.46 -21.25
CA GLU A 408 26.67 -36.71 -20.13
C GLU A 408 26.04 -37.17 -18.80
N THR A 409 26.83 -37.17 -17.72
CA THR A 409 26.46 -37.76 -16.43
C THR A 409 25.14 -37.22 -15.86
N THR A 410 24.80 -35.95 -16.07
CA THR A 410 23.53 -35.37 -15.63
C THR A 410 22.34 -36.01 -16.34
N HIS A 411 22.44 -36.32 -17.63
CA HIS A 411 21.39 -37.03 -18.38
C HIS A 411 21.23 -38.47 -17.87
N VAL A 412 22.37 -39.14 -17.61
CA VAL A 412 22.40 -40.50 -17.03
C VAL A 412 21.68 -40.53 -15.70
N GLU A 413 22.00 -39.61 -14.79
CA GLU A 413 21.40 -39.58 -13.46
C GLU A 413 19.92 -39.15 -13.49
N ILE A 414 19.53 -38.19 -14.35
CA ILE A 414 18.10 -37.86 -14.54
C ILE A 414 17.33 -39.11 -14.97
N PHE A 415 17.88 -39.90 -15.90
CA PHE A 415 17.26 -41.15 -16.34
C PHE A 415 17.19 -42.19 -15.21
N GLN A 416 18.33 -42.52 -14.61
CA GLN A 416 18.46 -43.58 -13.60
C GLN A 416 17.67 -43.25 -12.34
N ASP A 417 17.72 -42.02 -11.85
CA ASP A 417 16.97 -41.59 -10.68
C ASP A 417 15.47 -41.56 -10.94
N THR A 418 15.04 -41.16 -12.15
CA THR A 418 13.63 -41.23 -12.54
C THR A 418 13.16 -42.68 -12.61
N LEU A 419 13.95 -43.56 -13.23
CA LEU A 419 13.63 -44.98 -13.34
C LEU A 419 13.54 -45.63 -11.97
N ASN A 420 14.51 -45.40 -11.09
CA ASN A 420 14.53 -45.92 -9.72
C ASN A 420 13.35 -45.37 -8.89
N ALA A 421 13.04 -44.09 -9.03
CA ALA A 421 11.97 -43.46 -8.28
C ALA A 421 10.59 -43.91 -8.78
N THR A 422 10.38 -44.09 -10.08
CA THR A 422 9.04 -44.24 -10.67
C THR A 422 8.74 -45.64 -11.21
N ALA A 423 9.75 -46.49 -11.38
CA ALA A 423 9.66 -47.76 -12.10
C ALA A 423 9.12 -47.64 -13.54
N SER A 424 9.08 -46.42 -14.11
CA SER A 424 8.55 -46.16 -15.45
C SER A 424 9.68 -45.75 -16.40
N PRO A 425 10.14 -46.67 -17.28
CA PRO A 425 11.14 -46.32 -18.28
C PRO A 425 10.63 -45.27 -19.26
N ALA A 426 9.32 -45.21 -19.53
CA ALA A 426 8.73 -44.24 -20.46
C ALA A 426 8.87 -42.81 -19.90
N LEU A 427 8.63 -42.65 -18.59
CA LEU A 427 8.79 -41.38 -17.90
C LEU A 427 10.26 -40.96 -17.77
N ALA A 428 11.17 -41.92 -17.57
CA ALA A 428 12.61 -41.66 -17.56
C ALA A 428 13.11 -41.16 -18.93
N VAL A 429 12.70 -41.80 -20.03
CA VAL A 429 12.98 -41.33 -21.40
C VAL A 429 12.38 -39.95 -21.62
N GLN A 430 11.11 -39.74 -21.26
CA GLN A 430 10.44 -38.44 -21.39
C GLN A 430 11.22 -37.31 -20.69
N ALA A 431 11.73 -37.56 -19.48
CA ALA A 431 12.46 -36.57 -18.70
C ALA A 431 13.78 -36.13 -19.37
N VAL A 432 14.57 -37.08 -19.88
CA VAL A 432 15.82 -36.80 -20.59
C VAL A 432 15.55 -36.02 -21.88
N PHE A 433 14.63 -36.51 -22.71
CA PHE A 433 14.31 -35.84 -23.98
C PHE A 433 13.82 -34.42 -23.76
N ALA A 434 12.97 -34.18 -22.75
CA ALA A 434 12.53 -32.84 -22.43
C ALA A 434 13.69 -31.88 -22.11
N ARG A 435 14.74 -32.34 -21.44
CA ARG A 435 15.95 -31.51 -21.21
C ARG A 435 16.73 -31.28 -22.49
N LEU A 436 16.90 -32.29 -23.32
CA LEU A 436 17.57 -32.14 -24.63
C LEU A 436 16.84 -31.12 -25.52
N PHE A 437 15.50 -31.18 -25.57
CA PHE A 437 14.68 -30.24 -26.31
C PHE A 437 14.80 -28.80 -25.78
N GLN A 438 14.84 -28.63 -24.45
CA GLN A 438 15.10 -27.31 -23.85
C GLN A 438 16.48 -26.78 -24.24
N MET A 439 17.53 -27.61 -24.15
CA MET A 439 18.89 -27.22 -24.53
C MET A 439 18.95 -26.75 -25.98
N ALA A 440 18.38 -27.54 -26.89
CA ALA A 440 18.30 -27.23 -28.32
C ALA A 440 17.58 -25.91 -28.59
N TYR A 441 16.41 -25.71 -27.99
CA TYR A 441 15.64 -24.48 -28.17
C TYR A 441 16.37 -23.25 -27.65
N TYR A 442 16.87 -23.28 -26.41
CA TYR A 442 17.48 -22.08 -25.79
C TYR A 442 18.84 -21.72 -26.38
N GLU A 443 19.57 -22.68 -26.94
CA GLU A 443 20.77 -22.36 -27.72
C GLU A 443 20.43 -21.57 -28.99
N GLN A 444 19.31 -21.89 -29.62
CA GLN A 444 18.90 -21.33 -30.91
C GLN A 444 18.09 -20.06 -30.74
N LEU A 445 17.40 -19.89 -29.60
CA LEU A 445 16.60 -18.70 -29.30
C LEU A 445 17.39 -17.39 -29.47
N VAL A 446 18.68 -17.41 -29.13
CA VAL A 446 19.58 -16.25 -29.25
C VAL A 446 19.94 -15.94 -30.71
N LYS A 447 19.80 -16.91 -31.62
CA LYS A 447 20.12 -16.81 -33.05
C LYS A 447 18.92 -16.40 -33.90
N MET A 448 17.70 -16.48 -33.36
CA MET A 448 16.45 -16.18 -34.07
C MET A 448 16.29 -14.68 -34.33
N ALA A 449 16.04 -14.31 -35.58
CA ALA A 449 15.83 -12.91 -35.98
C ALA A 449 14.35 -12.52 -36.11
N ASN A 450 13.48 -13.48 -36.44
CA ASN A 450 12.06 -13.24 -36.63
C ASN A 450 11.38 -13.00 -35.28
N MET A 451 10.61 -11.91 -35.18
CA MET A 451 9.90 -11.55 -33.95
C MET A 451 8.40 -11.39 -34.19
N ALA A 452 7.62 -11.70 -33.17
CA ALA A 452 6.17 -11.47 -33.13
C ALA A 452 5.76 -10.84 -31.80
N ALA A 453 4.64 -10.10 -31.81
CA ALA A 453 4.11 -9.50 -30.60
C ALA A 453 3.41 -10.55 -29.72
N ALA A 454 3.73 -10.55 -28.43
CA ALA A 454 3.07 -11.34 -27.39
C ALA A 454 2.57 -10.42 -26.27
N SER A 455 1.41 -10.76 -25.70
CA SER A 455 0.90 -10.14 -24.49
C SER A 455 1.53 -10.79 -23.27
N THR A 456 2.22 -10.02 -22.44
CA THR A 456 2.95 -10.52 -21.28
C THR A 456 2.65 -9.73 -20.04
N ALA A 457 2.56 -10.41 -18.90
CA ALA A 457 2.50 -9.81 -17.58
C ALA A 457 3.55 -10.48 -16.67
N PHE A 458 4.39 -9.67 -16.06
CA PHE A 458 5.46 -10.13 -15.16
C PHE A 458 5.12 -9.79 -13.71
N SER A 459 5.69 -10.55 -12.77
CA SER A 459 5.66 -10.21 -11.37
C SER A 459 6.69 -9.12 -11.05
N VAL A 460 6.28 -8.16 -10.23
CA VAL A 460 7.13 -7.08 -9.74
C VAL A 460 6.96 -6.97 -8.23
N SER A 461 8.06 -6.69 -7.55
CA SER A 461 8.08 -6.40 -6.12
C SER A 461 8.13 -4.89 -5.91
N SER A 462 7.16 -4.32 -5.19
CA SER A 462 7.18 -2.92 -4.76
C SER A 462 6.66 -2.78 -3.33
N SER A 463 6.98 -1.66 -2.68
CA SER A 463 6.54 -1.36 -1.32
C SER A 463 5.09 -0.85 -1.36
N ILE A 464 4.16 -1.72 -0.99
CA ILE A 464 2.72 -1.45 -1.00
C ILE A 464 2.07 -1.90 0.32
N PRO A 465 0.90 -1.34 0.67
CA PRO A 465 0.10 -1.84 1.78
C PRO A 465 -0.18 -3.34 1.67
N SER A 466 0.18 -4.08 2.72
CA SER A 466 0.02 -5.54 2.81
C SER A 466 -0.90 -5.97 3.96
N GLN A 467 -1.21 -5.06 4.88
CA GLN A 467 -2.04 -5.30 6.06
C GLN A 467 -3.02 -4.15 6.27
N TRP A 468 -4.03 -4.35 7.10
CA TRP A 468 -5.01 -3.32 7.49
C TRP A 468 -4.81 -2.79 8.91
N THR A 469 -3.87 -3.33 9.67
CA THR A 469 -3.74 -3.09 11.12
C THR A 469 -3.44 -1.62 11.42
N GLY A 470 -2.38 -1.09 10.81
CA GLY A 470 -2.00 0.32 10.90
C GLY A 470 -3.09 1.23 10.37
N PHE A 471 -3.71 0.87 9.24
CA PHE A 471 -4.82 1.61 8.65
C PHE A 471 -6.01 1.74 9.59
N ILE A 472 -6.43 0.64 10.23
CA ILE A 472 -7.53 0.62 11.20
C ILE A 472 -7.19 1.48 12.41
N ILE A 473 -5.98 1.34 12.97
CA ILE A 473 -5.53 2.12 14.13
C ILE A 473 -5.54 3.62 13.80
N GLY A 474 -4.93 4.02 12.68
CA GLY A 474 -4.88 5.43 12.28
C GLY A 474 -6.26 6.01 11.98
N THR A 475 -7.14 5.24 11.35
CA THR A 475 -8.53 5.67 11.08
C THR A 475 -9.35 5.78 12.36
N ALA A 476 -9.15 4.87 13.33
CA ALA A 476 -9.78 4.94 14.64
C ALA A 476 -9.34 6.18 15.43
N LEU A 477 -8.07 6.60 15.32
CA LEU A 477 -7.59 7.86 15.91
C LEU A 477 -8.32 9.09 15.31
N ILE A 478 -8.48 9.13 13.99
CA ILE A 478 -9.20 10.21 13.30
C ILE A 478 -10.67 10.24 13.71
N ALA A 479 -11.33 9.07 13.75
CA ALA A 479 -12.72 8.95 14.17
C ALA A 479 -12.92 9.42 15.63
N THR A 480 -12.01 9.01 16.52
CA THR A 480 -12.03 9.42 17.94
C THR A 480 -11.89 10.93 18.09
N HIS A 481 -10.96 11.55 17.35
CA HIS A 481 -10.81 13.01 17.32
C HIS A 481 -12.11 13.72 16.87
N LEU A 482 -12.71 13.27 15.77
CA LEU A 482 -13.95 13.86 15.26
C LEU A 482 -15.09 13.76 16.28
N VAL A 483 -15.21 12.63 16.99
CA VAL A 483 -16.20 12.45 18.07
C VAL A 483 -15.93 13.43 19.21
N ILE A 484 -14.68 13.56 19.68
CA ILE A 484 -14.31 14.48 20.76
C ILE A 484 -14.62 15.93 20.37
N VAL A 485 -14.18 16.38 19.20
CA VAL A 485 -14.42 17.75 18.71
C VAL A 485 -15.92 18.02 18.57
N THR A 486 -16.70 17.05 18.09
CA THR A 486 -18.16 17.17 17.97
C THR A 486 -18.82 17.33 19.33
N ILE A 487 -18.44 16.50 20.32
CA ILE A 487 -18.96 16.59 21.69
C ILE A 487 -18.61 17.95 22.31
N ILE A 488 -17.36 18.41 22.18
CA ILE A 488 -16.91 19.72 22.70
C ILE A 488 -17.71 20.85 22.04
N THR A 489 -17.92 20.78 20.72
CA THR A 489 -18.70 21.78 19.97
C THR A 489 -20.15 21.85 20.46
N ILE A 490 -20.81 20.70 20.67
CA ILE A 490 -22.18 20.63 21.19
C ILE A 490 -22.25 21.21 22.61
N GLN A 491 -21.31 20.84 23.48
CA GLN A 491 -21.25 21.34 24.85
C GLN A 491 -20.99 22.85 24.90
N TYR A 492 -20.15 23.38 24.01
CA TYR A 492 -19.94 24.81 23.88
C TYR A 492 -21.23 25.52 23.51
N MET A 493 -21.93 25.04 22.48
CA MET A 493 -23.19 25.66 22.03
C MET A 493 -24.28 25.67 23.09
N ARG A 494 -24.35 24.62 23.94
CA ARG A 494 -25.33 24.51 25.02
C ARG A 494 -24.99 25.37 26.24
N ASN A 495 -23.71 25.42 26.61
CA ASN A 495 -23.30 25.95 27.92
C ASN A 495 -22.84 27.41 27.89
N THR A 496 -22.52 27.94 26.72
CA THR A 496 -22.07 29.33 26.57
C THR A 496 -23.14 30.13 25.85
N ASN A 497 -23.26 31.42 26.15
CA ASN A 497 -24.19 32.35 25.51
C ASN A 497 -23.51 33.68 25.14
N SER A 498 -22.47 34.08 25.86
CA SER A 498 -21.84 35.39 25.74
C SER A 498 -20.47 35.34 25.08
N SER A 499 -19.81 34.18 25.11
CA SER A 499 -18.47 34.00 24.55
C SER A 499 -18.49 33.94 23.04
N ILE A 500 -17.57 34.68 22.43
CA ILE A 500 -17.22 34.62 21.01
C ILE A 500 -15.77 34.15 20.93
N ILE A 501 -15.53 33.06 20.21
CA ILE A 501 -14.19 32.51 19.98
C ILE A 501 -13.47 33.35 18.94
N GLY A 502 -12.17 33.60 19.14
CA GLY A 502 -11.32 34.34 18.20
C GLY A 502 -11.50 35.86 18.21
N ASN A 503 -12.22 36.42 19.20
CA ASN A 503 -12.39 37.87 19.32
C ASN A 503 -11.42 38.47 20.36
N TYR A 504 -10.38 39.15 19.88
CA TYR A 504 -9.32 39.73 20.70
C TYR A 504 -9.82 40.81 21.66
N TRP A 505 -10.65 41.75 21.19
CA TRP A 505 -11.16 42.84 22.03
C TRP A 505 -12.15 42.35 23.08
N GLN A 506 -12.92 41.31 22.77
CA GLN A 506 -13.76 40.67 23.76
C GLN A 506 -12.93 40.05 24.88
N THR A 507 -11.77 39.47 24.56
CA THR A 507 -10.86 38.88 25.54
C THR A 507 -10.27 39.91 26.49
N VAL A 508 -9.84 41.07 25.98
CA VAL A 508 -9.32 42.17 26.82
C VAL A 508 -10.43 42.78 27.68
N SER A 509 -11.57 43.14 27.05
CA SER A 509 -12.67 43.83 27.75
C SER A 509 -13.32 43.00 28.86
N GLN A 510 -13.29 41.67 28.74
CA GLN A 510 -13.81 40.73 29.74
C GLN A 510 -12.89 40.53 30.94
N VAL A 511 -11.59 40.75 30.74
CA VAL A 511 -10.56 40.66 31.78
C VAL A 511 -10.46 41.96 32.56
N VAL A 512 -10.81 43.10 31.98
CA VAL A 512 -10.85 44.40 32.67
C VAL A 512 -12.20 44.59 33.37
N SER A 513 -12.23 44.28 34.67
CA SER A 513 -13.35 44.50 35.61
C SER A 513 -12.90 45.30 36.83
N GLU A 514 -13.84 45.83 37.62
CA GLU A 514 -13.51 46.61 38.84
C GLU A 514 -12.59 45.85 39.81
N GLU A 515 -12.70 44.51 39.87
CA GLU A 515 -11.89 43.68 40.75
C GLU A 515 -10.51 43.31 40.19
N THR A 516 -10.35 43.33 38.88
CA THR A 516 -9.08 43.01 38.21
C THR A 516 -8.25 44.26 37.93
N TYR A 517 -8.89 45.43 37.92
CA TYR A 517 -8.25 46.73 37.72
C TYR A 517 -7.05 46.98 38.65
N PRO A 518 -7.11 46.71 39.98
CA PRO A 518 -5.96 46.91 40.87
C PRO A 518 -4.79 45.96 40.58
N ILE A 519 -5.08 44.78 40.02
CA ILE A 519 -4.05 43.82 39.61
C ILE A 519 -3.36 44.35 38.35
N LEU A 520 -4.14 44.80 37.37
CA LEU A 520 -3.65 45.34 36.10
C LEU A 520 -2.80 46.61 36.30
N GLU A 521 -3.23 47.52 37.19
CA GLU A 521 -2.50 48.75 37.51
C GLU A 521 -1.12 48.46 38.12
N GLN A 522 -1.01 47.41 38.93
CA GLN A 522 0.23 47.06 39.61
C GLN A 522 1.13 46.11 38.81
N ALA A 523 0.57 45.34 37.87
CA ALA A 523 1.26 44.28 37.14
C ALA A 523 2.25 44.75 36.06
N ASP A 524 2.24 46.03 35.67
CA ASP A 524 3.02 46.57 34.54
C ASP A 524 4.52 46.24 34.58
N GLY A 525 5.12 46.19 35.77
CA GLY A 525 6.54 45.87 35.97
C GLY A 525 6.83 44.51 36.62
N MET A 526 5.83 43.64 36.77
CA MET A 526 5.92 42.42 37.57
C MET A 526 5.85 41.16 36.71
N ASP A 527 6.61 40.12 37.05
CA ASP A 527 6.41 38.79 36.43
C ASP A 527 5.16 38.06 36.97
N ASP A 528 4.68 37.02 36.28
CA ASP A 528 3.49 36.25 36.70
C ASP A 528 3.61 35.67 38.13
N GLY A 529 4.83 35.32 38.55
CA GLY A 529 5.13 34.83 39.90
C GLY A 529 5.07 35.93 40.95
N GLU A 530 5.52 37.12 40.62
CA GLU A 530 5.46 38.35 41.42
C GLU A 530 4.02 38.84 41.56
N VAL A 531 3.26 38.89 40.47
CA VAL A 531 1.82 39.22 40.48
C VAL A 531 1.08 38.25 41.39
N LYS A 532 1.37 36.94 41.29
CA LYS A 532 0.78 35.92 42.17
C LYS A 532 1.13 36.14 43.65
N ARG A 533 2.37 36.52 43.96
CA ARG A 533 2.83 36.82 45.33
C ARG A 533 2.24 38.12 45.87
N TRP A 534 2.06 39.13 45.03
CA TRP A 534 1.44 40.41 45.40
C TRP A 534 -0.05 40.25 45.64
N ALA A 535 -0.75 39.59 44.71
CA ALA A 535 -2.18 39.35 44.82
C ALA A 535 -2.52 38.57 46.10
N LYS A 536 -1.76 37.49 46.41
CA LYS A 536 -1.93 36.74 47.67
C LYS A 536 -1.76 37.57 48.94
N ARG A 537 -0.97 38.64 48.91
CA ARG A 537 -0.72 39.51 50.07
C ARG A 537 -1.79 40.59 50.23
N ASN A 538 -2.32 41.11 49.13
CA ASN A 538 -3.13 42.34 49.13
C ASN A 538 -4.62 42.12 48.84
N LEU A 539 -5.03 40.93 48.38
CA LEU A 539 -6.42 40.63 48.03
C LEU A 539 -6.97 39.48 48.87
N HIS A 540 -8.04 39.72 49.62
CA HIS A 540 -8.66 38.74 50.51
C HIS A 540 -9.49 37.65 49.78
N ASN A 541 -9.84 37.85 48.49
CA ASN A 541 -10.79 37.02 47.74
C ASN A 541 -10.19 36.20 46.57
N LEU A 542 -8.89 35.89 46.56
CA LEU A 542 -8.24 35.23 45.40
C LEU A 542 -8.81 33.88 44.97
N GLN A 543 -9.35 33.10 45.91
CA GLN A 543 -9.88 31.75 45.64
C GLN A 543 -11.35 31.76 45.20
N SER A 544 -12.02 32.91 45.28
CA SER A 544 -13.42 33.00 44.89
C SER A 544 -13.55 32.86 43.37
N HIS A 545 -14.41 31.93 42.94
CA HIS A 545 -14.58 31.63 41.51
C HIS A 545 -15.37 32.75 40.84
N ARG A 546 -14.94 33.15 39.64
CA ARG A 546 -15.52 34.23 38.84
C ARG A 546 -16.06 33.70 37.53
N THR A 547 -17.31 34.03 37.23
CA THR A 547 -17.98 33.63 35.99
C THR A 547 -18.18 34.85 35.10
N LEU A 548 -18.08 34.68 33.79
CA LEU A 548 -18.49 35.69 32.82
C LEU A 548 -20.00 35.91 32.89
N ARG A 549 -20.44 37.12 33.29
CA ARG A 549 -21.86 37.52 33.25
C ARG A 549 -22.04 38.87 32.59
N SER A 550 -23.25 39.10 32.06
CA SER A 550 -23.66 40.42 31.59
C SER A 550 -24.03 41.28 32.79
N GLN A 551 -23.30 42.36 33.00
CA GLN A 551 -23.58 43.37 34.00
C GLN A 551 -24.80 44.23 33.59
N HIS A 552 -25.33 45.00 34.54
CA HIS A 552 -26.54 45.81 34.37
C HIS A 552 -26.40 46.90 33.29
N ASN A 553 -25.15 47.29 32.98
CA ASN A 553 -24.77 48.22 31.90
C ASN A 553 -24.66 47.55 30.51
N GLY A 554 -24.99 46.26 30.37
CA GLY A 554 -24.86 45.50 29.12
C GLY A 554 -23.46 44.98 28.81
N ARG A 555 -22.46 45.26 29.66
CA ARG A 555 -21.07 44.80 29.48
C ARG A 555 -20.89 43.39 30.06
N THR A 556 -20.19 42.51 29.37
CA THR A 556 -19.79 41.19 29.92
C THR A 556 -18.38 41.24 30.47
N ALA A 557 -18.19 40.92 31.76
CA ALA A 557 -16.89 40.86 32.42
C ALA A 557 -16.86 39.77 33.50
N LEU A 558 -15.66 39.45 34.02
CA LEU A 558 -15.49 38.54 35.17
C LEU A 558 -16.12 39.16 36.44
N ASP A 559 -17.09 38.47 37.02
CA ASP A 559 -17.86 38.94 38.19
C ASP A 559 -18.08 37.82 39.23
N ILE A 560 -18.39 38.19 40.48
CA ILE A 560 -18.56 37.29 41.63
C ILE A 560 -19.67 36.28 41.34
N GLY A 561 -19.34 34.99 41.34
CA GLY A 561 -20.35 33.94 41.32
C GLY A 561 -21.16 33.94 42.62
N THR A 562 -22.35 34.55 42.63
CA THR A 562 -23.31 34.29 43.70
C THR A 562 -23.76 32.84 43.56
N ASN A 563 -23.52 32.04 44.61
CA ASN A 563 -23.91 30.63 44.71
C ASN A 563 -25.42 30.47 44.48
N GLY A 564 -25.82 30.31 43.23
CA GLY A 564 -27.12 29.78 42.86
C GLY A 564 -27.04 28.27 43.03
N LYS A 565 -27.64 27.75 44.10
CA LYS A 565 -27.92 26.32 44.28
C LYS A 565 -28.51 25.74 42.99
N PHE A 566 -27.84 24.74 42.42
CA PHE A 566 -28.43 23.69 41.61
C PHE A 566 -27.67 22.40 41.87
#